data_AF-A0A523LPU1-F1
#
_entry.id   AF-A0A523LPU1-F1
#
_cell.length_a   1.000
_cell.length_b   1.000
_cell.length_c   1.000
_cell.angle_alpha   90.00
_cell.angle_beta   90.00
_cell.angle_gamma   90.00
#
_symmetry.space_group_name_H-M   'P 1'
#
loop_
_entity.id
_entity.type
_entity.pdbx_description
1 polymer ?
#
loop_
_entity_poly.entity_id
_entity_poly.type
_entity_poly.pdbx_seq_one_letter_code
_entity_poly.pdbx_strand_id
1 'polypeptide(L)'
;MKATEVGRELLYPLTDTAIVIAMIFFWLLFGLAQNSGLLGIVLMIILMPAYLRYLLYLLEARANNRSAPAPDMAMFNPADNFWSLAPVVLIAIAVWAGILLVPIISLLGVMLIGVALMVVVPASMAVLAITHSPAESLNPAAILRMVRACGAAYFAVPIVLIAMSCVFAGLYMAGVPLFLIDLATSYQIVLLFTMTGAVLYANKVAVLVDIPDPVEPTTDDLARDLDHERQKVANHAYGFISRGNRQGGFAHIRQWLENEAVVEEAYQWFFHEMLKWESADPALFFAQDYLALLLEWKKDDEALKLIARCLHENARWRPLPENRDDVNELAARHGREDLLTQLRN
;
A
#
# COMPACT_ATOMS: atom_id res chain seq x y z
N MET A 1 25.33 10.41 0.48
CA MET A 1 25.24 9.29 -0.48
C MET A 1 26.54 9.25 -1.28
N LYS A 2 27.24 8.11 -1.30
CA LYS A 2 28.46 7.93 -2.10
C LYS A 2 28.11 7.74 -3.58
N ALA A 3 29.03 8.01 -4.50
CA ALA A 3 28.79 7.85 -5.94
C ALA A 3 28.36 6.43 -6.35
N THR A 4 28.88 5.40 -5.67
CA THR A 4 28.48 4.00 -5.86
C THR A 4 27.05 3.72 -5.43
N GLU A 5 26.54 4.43 -4.42
CA GLU A 5 25.16 4.34 -3.98
C GLU A 5 24.23 5.01 -5.00
N VAL A 6 24.62 6.16 -5.55
CA VAL A 6 23.86 6.85 -6.62
C VAL A 6 23.65 5.94 -7.83
N GLY A 7 24.68 5.24 -8.28
CA GLY A 7 24.56 4.32 -9.43
C GLY A 7 23.61 3.15 -9.16
N ARG A 8 23.60 2.62 -7.93
CA ARG A 8 22.65 1.57 -7.52
C ARG A 8 21.22 2.11 -7.46
N GLU A 9 21.02 3.29 -6.87
CA GLU A 9 19.68 3.90 -6.78
C GLU A 9 19.14 4.31 -8.16
N LEU A 10 20.02 4.67 -9.11
CA LEU A 10 19.62 4.90 -10.50
C LEU A 10 18.96 3.66 -11.09
N LEU A 11 19.60 2.49 -10.97
CA LEU A 11 19.08 1.25 -11.56
C LEU A 11 17.94 0.61 -10.76
N TYR A 12 17.69 1.08 -9.53
CA TYR A 12 16.73 0.47 -8.61
C TYR A 12 15.33 0.22 -9.22
N PRO A 13 14.69 1.19 -9.93
CA PRO A 13 13.36 0.96 -10.51
C PRO A 13 13.30 -0.20 -11.51
N LEU A 14 14.44 -0.60 -12.06
CA LEU A 14 14.56 -1.72 -13.01
C LEU A 14 14.86 -3.06 -12.32
N THR A 15 15.20 -3.04 -11.03
CA THR A 15 15.53 -4.25 -10.26
C THR A 15 14.32 -4.93 -9.66
N ASP A 16 13.26 -4.17 -9.37
CA ASP A 16 12.02 -4.69 -8.78
C ASP A 16 10.98 -4.93 -9.88
N THR A 17 10.51 -6.18 -9.97
CA THR A 17 9.54 -6.58 -11.01
C THR A 17 8.20 -5.86 -10.87
N ALA A 18 7.75 -5.57 -9.64
CA ALA A 18 6.48 -4.86 -9.43
C ALA A 18 6.56 -3.42 -9.95
N ILE A 19 7.71 -2.74 -9.74
CA ILE A 19 7.94 -1.39 -10.25
C ILE A 19 7.98 -1.37 -11.77
N VAL A 20 8.70 -2.33 -12.38
CA VAL A 20 8.80 -2.42 -13.84
C VAL A 20 7.42 -2.65 -14.47
N ILE A 21 6.64 -3.59 -13.91
CA ILE A 21 5.29 -3.89 -14.40
C ILE A 21 4.39 -2.65 -14.24
N ALA A 22 4.40 -1.99 -13.08
CA ALA A 22 3.61 -0.79 -12.84
C ALA A 22 3.98 0.33 -13.81
N MET A 23 5.28 0.57 -14.02
CA MET A 23 5.79 1.58 -14.94
C MET A 23 5.32 1.32 -16.37
N ILE A 24 5.45 0.09 -16.87
CA ILE A 24 5.00 -0.29 -18.22
C ILE A 24 3.48 -0.16 -18.32
N PHE A 25 2.74 -0.61 -17.31
CA PHE A 25 1.29 -0.53 -17.27
C PHE A 25 0.78 0.91 -17.36
N PHE A 26 1.28 1.79 -16.50
CA PHE A 26 0.89 3.21 -16.54
C PHE A 26 1.37 3.89 -17.82
N TRP A 27 2.58 3.61 -18.30
CA TRP A 27 3.07 4.14 -19.57
C TRP A 27 2.15 3.78 -20.75
N LEU A 28 1.72 2.52 -20.85
CA LEU A 28 0.78 2.07 -21.89
C LEU A 28 -0.58 2.79 -21.77
N LEU A 29 -1.11 2.92 -20.55
CA LEU A 29 -2.39 3.56 -20.30
C LEU A 29 -2.36 5.06 -20.58
N PHE A 30 -1.28 5.75 -20.21
CA PHE A 30 -1.09 7.16 -20.56
C PHE A 30 -0.92 7.34 -22.06
N GLY A 31 -0.17 6.46 -22.74
CA GLY A 31 -0.07 6.47 -24.19
C GLY A 31 -1.43 6.29 -24.87
N LEU A 32 -2.26 5.36 -24.37
CA LEU A 32 -3.62 5.18 -24.87
C LEU A 32 -4.49 6.42 -24.61
N ALA A 33 -4.40 7.01 -23.41
CA ALA A 33 -5.14 8.22 -23.06
C ALA A 33 -4.78 9.39 -24.00
N GLN A 34 -3.51 9.60 -24.30
CA GLN A 34 -3.07 10.67 -25.21
C GLN A 34 -3.60 10.49 -26.64
N ASN A 35 -3.80 9.25 -27.09
CA ASN A 35 -4.26 8.94 -28.46
C ASN A 35 -5.78 8.76 -28.59
N SER A 36 -6.55 8.88 -27.50
CA SER A 36 -7.99 8.56 -27.47
C SER A 36 -8.93 9.78 -27.57
N GLY A 37 -8.41 10.97 -27.89
CA GLY A 37 -9.22 12.19 -28.01
C GLY A 37 -9.96 12.55 -26.72
N LEU A 38 -11.28 12.81 -26.80
CA LEU A 38 -12.11 13.17 -25.64
C LEU A 38 -12.18 12.06 -24.57
N LEU A 39 -12.24 10.79 -24.98
CA LEU A 39 -12.18 9.66 -24.05
C LEU A 39 -10.83 9.61 -23.32
N GLY A 40 -9.79 10.08 -23.99
CA GLY A 40 -8.46 10.27 -23.40
C GLY A 40 -8.45 11.19 -22.19
N ILE A 41 -9.25 12.26 -22.18
CA ILE A 41 -9.37 13.19 -21.06
C ILE A 41 -9.98 12.49 -19.84
N VAL A 42 -11.06 11.74 -20.05
CA VAL A 42 -11.70 10.96 -18.98
C VAL A 42 -10.71 9.96 -18.41
N LEU A 43 -9.96 9.28 -19.28
CA LEU A 43 -8.94 8.34 -18.85
C LEU A 43 -7.82 9.04 -18.06
N MET A 44 -7.34 10.22 -18.48
CA MET A 44 -6.35 11.01 -17.74
C MET A 44 -6.83 11.40 -16.33
N ILE A 45 -8.09 11.79 -16.19
CA ILE A 45 -8.69 12.15 -14.89
C ILE A 45 -8.66 10.97 -13.91
N ILE A 46 -8.79 9.74 -14.41
CA ILE A 46 -8.75 8.52 -13.60
C ILE A 46 -7.29 8.07 -13.35
N LEU A 47 -6.45 8.07 -14.38
CA LEU A 47 -5.08 7.55 -14.32
C LEU A 47 -4.15 8.44 -13.49
N MET A 48 -4.27 9.76 -13.61
CA MET A 48 -3.31 10.67 -12.99
C MET A 48 -3.32 10.60 -11.46
N PRO A 49 -4.49 10.63 -10.78
CA PRO A 49 -4.57 10.37 -9.34
C PRO A 49 -4.02 9.00 -8.94
N ALA A 50 -4.42 7.93 -9.64
CA ALA A 50 -4.00 6.57 -9.32
C ALA A 50 -2.47 6.41 -9.44
N TYR A 51 -1.88 6.99 -10.48
CA TYR A 51 -0.43 6.95 -10.69
C TYR A 51 0.33 7.74 -9.63
N LEU A 52 -0.13 8.95 -9.28
CA LEU A 52 0.51 9.75 -8.24
C LEU A 52 0.40 9.10 -6.87
N ARG A 53 -0.74 8.47 -6.56
CA ARG A 53 -0.92 7.69 -5.34
C ARG A 53 0.03 6.50 -5.28
N TYR A 54 0.15 5.75 -6.37
CA TYR A 54 1.14 4.67 -6.49
C TYR A 54 2.56 5.18 -6.23
N LEU A 55 2.94 6.31 -6.82
CA LEU A 55 4.26 6.91 -6.65
C LEU A 55 4.52 7.37 -5.21
N LEU A 56 3.53 7.94 -4.52
CA LEU A 56 3.62 8.33 -3.11
C LEU A 56 3.82 7.10 -2.21
N TYR A 57 3.05 6.03 -2.41
CA TYR A 57 3.26 4.77 -1.67
C TYR A 57 4.62 4.14 -1.97
N LEU A 58 5.11 4.28 -3.20
CA LEU A 58 6.45 3.81 -3.56
C LEU A 58 7.55 4.62 -2.85
N LEU A 59 7.40 5.94 -2.75
CA LEU A 59 8.31 6.80 -2.00
C LEU A 59 8.29 6.44 -0.51
N GLU A 60 7.11 6.30 0.09
CA GLU A 60 6.93 5.95 1.49
C GLU A 60 7.54 4.57 1.80
N ALA A 61 7.24 3.56 0.98
CA ALA A 61 7.84 2.23 1.10
C ALA A 61 9.37 2.29 1.03
N ARG A 62 9.93 3.11 0.12
CA ARG A 62 11.39 3.30 0.02
C ARG A 62 11.97 4.06 1.22
N ALA A 63 11.29 5.09 1.71
CA ALA A 63 11.70 5.85 2.89
C ALA A 63 11.73 4.98 4.16
N ASN A 64 10.84 3.99 4.23
CA ASN A 64 10.73 3.02 5.34
C ASN A 64 11.46 1.69 5.08
N ASN A 65 12.17 1.55 3.95
CA ASN A 65 12.85 0.32 3.52
C ASN A 65 11.95 -0.93 3.54
N ARG A 66 10.71 -0.75 3.07
CA ARG A 66 9.73 -1.82 2.79
C ARG A 66 9.81 -2.24 1.32
N SER A 67 9.24 -3.40 1.00
CA SER A 67 9.09 -3.87 -0.39
C SER A 67 8.21 -2.91 -1.20
N ALA A 68 8.48 -2.79 -2.50
CA ALA A 68 7.66 -1.97 -3.39
C ALA A 68 6.20 -2.47 -3.40
N PRO A 69 5.20 -1.59 -3.27
CA PRO A 69 3.81 -1.98 -3.37
C PRO A 69 3.47 -2.40 -4.81
N ALA A 70 2.58 -3.38 -4.96
CA ALA A 70 1.96 -3.65 -6.24
C ALA A 70 0.82 -2.65 -6.50
N PRO A 71 0.56 -2.25 -7.76
CA PRO A 71 -0.64 -1.49 -8.09
C PRO A 71 -1.90 -2.27 -7.71
N ASP A 72 -2.81 -1.65 -6.95
CA ASP A 72 -4.06 -2.27 -6.48
C ASP A 72 -5.28 -1.44 -6.90
N MET A 73 -6.45 -2.09 -6.99
CA MET A 73 -7.71 -1.45 -7.37
C MET A 73 -8.10 -0.32 -6.43
N ALA A 74 -7.75 -0.40 -5.15
CA ALA A 74 -7.97 0.67 -4.17
C ALA A 74 -7.32 2.01 -4.58
N MET A 75 -6.27 1.98 -5.41
CA MET A 75 -5.60 3.20 -5.89
C MET A 75 -6.46 4.01 -6.87
N PHE A 76 -7.44 3.38 -7.52
CA PHE A 76 -8.36 4.03 -8.46
C PHE A 76 -9.61 4.60 -7.78
N ASN A 77 -9.84 4.32 -6.50
CA ASN A 77 -10.94 4.90 -5.75
C ASN A 77 -10.60 6.35 -5.35
N PRO A 78 -11.29 7.38 -5.90
CA PRO A 78 -11.01 8.78 -5.57
C PRO A 78 -11.47 9.17 -4.15
N ALA A 79 -12.37 8.40 -3.53
CA ALA A 79 -12.99 8.75 -2.25
C ALA A 79 -12.12 8.40 -1.04
N ASP A 80 -11.17 7.46 -1.18
CA ASP A 80 -10.50 6.89 -0.01
C ASP A 80 -9.30 7.70 0.51
N ASN A 81 -8.73 8.64 -0.27
CA ASN A 81 -7.50 9.35 0.13
C ASN A 81 -7.27 10.69 -0.59
N PHE A 82 -8.02 11.74 -0.20
CA PHE A 82 -7.96 13.08 -0.81
C PHE A 82 -6.58 13.74 -0.77
N TRP A 83 -5.73 13.42 0.21
CA TRP A 83 -4.40 14.01 0.33
C TRP A 83 -3.49 13.66 -0.86
N SER A 84 -3.68 12.48 -1.46
CA SER A 84 -2.93 12.00 -2.62
C SER A 84 -3.21 12.78 -3.91
N LEU A 85 -4.25 13.63 -3.92
CA LEU A 85 -4.58 14.53 -5.02
C LEU A 85 -3.79 15.84 -4.97
N ALA A 86 -3.15 16.17 -3.85
CA ALA A 86 -2.39 17.41 -3.71
C ALA A 86 -1.32 17.61 -4.81
N PRO A 87 -0.54 16.59 -5.22
CA PRO A 87 0.43 16.74 -6.30
C PRO A 87 -0.23 17.07 -7.64
N VAL A 88 -1.44 16.57 -7.92
CA VAL A 88 -2.18 16.92 -9.14
C VAL A 88 -2.43 18.42 -9.18
N VAL A 89 -2.92 18.99 -8.08
CA VAL A 89 -3.21 20.42 -7.96
C VAL A 89 -1.92 21.24 -8.11
N LEU A 90 -0.82 20.81 -7.50
CA LEU A 90 0.46 21.49 -7.60
C LEU A 90 1.05 21.46 -9.00
N ILE A 91 1.01 20.31 -9.65
CA ILE A 91 1.46 20.15 -11.03
C ILE A 91 0.59 21.00 -11.95
N ALA A 92 -0.74 21.00 -11.76
CA ALA A 92 -1.65 21.83 -12.55
C ALA A 92 -1.33 23.32 -12.40
N ILE A 93 -1.15 23.81 -11.16
CA ILE A 93 -0.78 25.20 -10.89
C ILE A 93 0.58 25.52 -11.53
N ALA A 94 1.58 24.65 -11.38
CA ALA A 94 2.91 24.87 -11.93
C ALA A 94 2.90 24.93 -13.47
N VAL A 95 2.15 24.04 -14.12
CA VAL A 95 1.96 24.03 -15.58
C VAL A 95 1.27 25.31 -16.04
N TRP A 96 0.16 25.69 -15.41
CA TRP A 96 -0.58 26.92 -15.75
C TRP A 96 0.25 28.18 -15.51
N ALA A 97 0.96 28.26 -14.39
CA ALA A 97 1.87 29.37 -14.10
C ALA A 97 2.98 29.46 -15.15
N GLY A 98 3.56 28.32 -15.57
CA GLY A 98 4.54 28.26 -16.65
C GLY A 98 3.99 28.85 -17.95
N ILE A 99 2.81 28.41 -18.39
CA ILE A 99 2.14 28.90 -19.61
C ILE A 99 1.90 30.42 -19.54
N LEU A 100 1.41 30.92 -18.41
CA LEU A 100 1.11 32.35 -18.22
C LEU A 100 2.38 33.22 -18.12
N LEU A 101 3.47 32.67 -17.60
CA LEU A 101 4.72 33.40 -17.42
C LEU A 101 5.58 33.45 -18.68
N VAL A 102 5.53 32.44 -19.58
CA VAL A 102 6.32 32.40 -20.83
C VAL A 102 6.36 33.73 -21.61
N PRO A 103 5.25 34.46 -21.83
CA PRO A 103 5.29 35.72 -22.57
C PRO A 103 5.85 36.92 -21.76
N ILE A 104 6.00 36.78 -20.44
CA ILE A 104 6.34 37.87 -19.50
C ILE A 104 7.82 37.79 -19.09
N ILE A 105 8.35 36.58 -18.89
CA ILE A 105 9.71 36.36 -18.42
C ILE A 105 10.62 35.87 -19.55
N SER A 106 11.91 36.20 -19.45
CA SER A 106 12.91 35.69 -20.38
C SER A 106 13.04 34.17 -20.28
N LEU A 107 13.57 33.54 -21.33
CA LEU A 107 13.88 32.11 -21.35
C LEU A 107 14.70 31.68 -20.12
N LEU A 108 15.67 32.50 -19.72
CA LEU A 108 16.49 32.27 -18.52
C LEU A 108 15.62 32.23 -17.24
N GLY A 109 14.62 33.11 -17.13
CA GLY A 109 13.67 33.10 -16.02
C GLY A 109 12.87 31.81 -15.95
N VAL A 110 12.36 31.31 -17.09
CA VAL A 110 11.63 30.02 -17.15
C VAL A 110 12.53 28.87 -16.72
N MET A 111 13.79 28.84 -17.19
CA MET A 111 14.75 27.80 -16.82
C MET A 111 15.05 27.81 -15.32
N LEU A 112 15.25 28.99 -14.72
CA LEU A 112 15.48 29.11 -13.28
C LEU A 112 14.29 28.63 -12.45
N ILE A 113 13.06 28.92 -12.89
CA ILE A 113 11.84 28.39 -12.25
C ILE A 113 11.79 26.87 -12.38
N GLY A 114 12.08 26.31 -13.56
CA GLY A 114 12.12 24.86 -13.76
C GLY A 114 13.13 24.15 -12.85
N VAL A 115 14.33 24.72 -12.72
CA VAL A 115 15.36 24.21 -11.79
C VAL A 115 14.89 24.33 -10.34
N ALA A 116 14.28 25.45 -9.95
CA ALA A 116 13.74 25.62 -8.61
C ALA A 116 12.65 24.58 -8.29
N LEU A 117 11.75 24.30 -9.25
CA LEU A 117 10.72 23.27 -9.10
C LEU A 117 11.34 21.87 -8.97
N MET A 118 12.34 21.52 -9.78
CA MET A 118 13.06 20.25 -9.65
C MET A 118 13.73 20.08 -8.29
N VAL A 119 14.12 21.17 -7.64
CA VAL A 119 14.69 21.16 -6.29
C VAL A 119 13.61 21.13 -5.22
N VAL A 120 12.44 21.72 -5.41
CA VAL A 120 11.39 21.84 -4.37
C VAL A 120 10.42 20.65 -4.38
N VAL A 121 10.06 20.15 -5.56
CA VAL A 121 9.07 19.08 -5.73
C VAL A 121 9.45 17.79 -4.97
N PRO A 122 10.69 17.26 -5.02
CA PRO A 122 11.04 16.05 -4.28
C PRO A 122 10.79 16.19 -2.77
N ALA A 123 11.21 17.31 -2.17
CA ALA A 123 10.97 17.59 -0.75
C ALA A 123 9.49 17.78 -0.42
N SER A 124 8.72 18.45 -1.29
CA SER A 124 7.27 18.59 -1.12
C SER A 124 6.57 17.23 -1.13
N MET A 125 6.92 16.34 -2.09
CA MET A 125 6.38 14.98 -2.16
C MET A 125 6.81 14.13 -0.96
N ALA A 126 8.05 14.28 -0.49
CA ALA A 126 8.53 13.61 0.71
C ALA A 126 7.76 14.02 1.97
N VAL A 127 7.53 15.33 2.16
CA VAL A 127 6.71 15.84 3.26
C VAL A 127 5.29 15.32 3.15
N LEU A 128 4.69 15.35 1.96
CA LEU A 128 3.35 14.82 1.73
C LEU A 128 3.23 13.34 2.08
N ALA A 129 4.18 12.52 1.63
CA ALA A 129 4.18 11.08 1.85
C ALA A 129 4.39 10.69 3.33
N ILE A 130 5.05 11.54 4.12
CA ILE A 130 5.26 11.27 5.55
C ILE A 130 4.09 11.82 6.39
N THR A 131 3.58 13.00 6.05
CA THR A 131 2.59 13.70 6.89
C THR A 131 1.14 13.44 6.49
N HIS A 132 0.92 12.92 5.27
CA HIS A 132 -0.40 12.84 4.64
C HIS A 132 -1.15 14.18 4.62
N SER A 133 -0.43 15.31 4.69
CA SER A 133 -1.00 16.66 4.78
C SER A 133 -0.64 17.50 3.55
N PRO A 134 -1.62 17.80 2.67
CA PRO A 134 -1.44 18.73 1.55
C PRO A 134 -0.93 20.10 1.99
N ALA A 135 -1.44 20.60 3.11
CA ALA A 135 -1.05 21.90 3.64
C ALA A 135 0.41 21.92 4.08
N GLU A 136 0.88 20.87 4.76
CA GLU A 136 2.28 20.78 5.20
C GLU A 136 3.23 20.54 4.02
N SER A 137 2.80 19.81 2.98
CA SER A 137 3.58 19.63 1.75
C SER A 137 3.89 20.93 0.99
N LEU A 138 3.10 21.98 1.25
CA LEU A 138 3.26 23.33 0.69
C LEU A 138 3.94 24.30 1.65
N ASN A 139 4.13 23.90 2.90
CA ASN A 139 4.72 24.75 3.92
C ASN A 139 6.23 24.91 3.63
N PRO A 140 6.72 26.12 3.33
CA PRO A 140 8.13 26.35 3.01
C PRO A 140 9.05 26.00 4.18
N ALA A 141 8.57 26.14 5.43
CA ALA A 141 9.33 25.73 6.60
C ALA A 141 9.50 24.20 6.65
N ALA A 142 8.45 23.43 6.34
CA ALA A 142 8.50 21.98 6.30
C ALA A 142 9.43 21.45 5.20
N ILE A 143 9.31 22.01 4.00
CA ILE A 143 10.19 21.72 2.86
C ILE A 143 11.65 22.02 3.23
N LEU A 144 11.92 23.17 3.85
CA LEU A 144 13.28 23.54 4.25
C LEU A 144 13.82 22.63 5.36
N ARG A 145 12.98 22.23 6.33
CA ARG A 145 13.35 21.23 7.35
C ARG A 145 13.71 19.89 6.70
N MET A 146 12.89 19.43 5.75
CA MET A 146 13.12 18.19 4.98
C MET A 146 14.46 18.23 4.23
N VAL A 147 14.74 19.31 3.49
CA VAL A 147 16.00 19.50 2.77
C VAL A 147 17.19 19.53 3.73
N ARG A 148 17.08 20.26 4.85
CA ARG A 148 18.15 20.34 5.86
C ARG A 148 18.42 19.01 6.53
N ALA A 149 17.38 18.23 6.82
CA ALA A 149 17.49 16.91 7.43
C ALA A 149 18.18 15.89 6.51
N CYS A 150 17.90 15.96 5.21
CA CYS A 150 18.60 15.17 4.19
C CYS A 150 20.05 15.66 3.95
N GLY A 151 20.37 16.90 4.34
CA GLY A 151 21.68 17.52 4.13
C GLY A 151 22.09 17.57 2.66
N ALA A 152 23.40 17.48 2.40
CA ALA A 152 23.94 17.51 1.03
C ALA A 152 23.49 16.34 0.16
N ALA A 153 23.07 15.22 0.76
CA ALA A 153 22.59 14.06 0.03
C ALA A 153 21.28 14.35 -0.73
N TYR A 154 20.49 15.32 -0.26
CA TYR A 154 19.27 15.78 -0.94
C TYR A 154 19.54 16.15 -2.40
N PHE A 155 20.61 16.91 -2.65
CA PHE A 155 20.91 17.46 -3.97
C PHE A 155 21.28 16.40 -5.01
N ALA A 156 21.57 15.16 -4.59
CA ALA A 156 21.77 14.07 -5.54
C ALA A 156 20.51 13.83 -6.40
N VAL A 157 19.31 13.97 -5.82
CA VAL A 157 18.04 13.77 -6.53
C VAL A 157 17.86 14.78 -7.68
N PRO A 158 17.81 16.10 -7.45
CA PRO A 158 17.64 17.06 -8.54
C PRO A 158 18.80 17.05 -9.52
N ILE A 159 20.05 16.81 -9.09
CA ILE A 159 21.20 16.73 -10.02
C ILE A 159 21.02 15.58 -11.01
N VAL A 160 20.66 14.39 -10.53
CA VAL A 160 20.44 13.22 -11.40
C VAL A 160 19.25 13.45 -12.33
N LEU A 161 18.15 14.00 -11.81
CA LEU A 161 16.96 14.28 -12.63
C LEU A 161 17.24 15.33 -13.71
N ILE A 162 17.94 16.42 -13.39
CA ILE A 162 18.33 17.44 -14.38
C ILE A 162 19.26 16.83 -15.43
N ALA A 163 20.26 16.05 -15.01
CA ALA A 163 21.17 15.38 -15.94
C ALA A 163 20.43 14.44 -16.89
N MET A 164 19.48 13.66 -16.40
CA MET A 164 18.63 12.79 -17.23
C MET A 164 17.74 13.60 -18.17
N SER A 165 17.11 14.67 -17.71
CA SER A 165 16.31 15.54 -18.57
C SER A 165 17.14 16.15 -19.70
N CYS A 166 18.40 16.53 -19.45
CA CYS A 166 19.32 16.98 -20.49
C CYS A 166 19.62 15.87 -21.50
N VAL A 167 19.86 14.63 -21.04
CA VAL A 167 20.08 13.48 -21.93
C VAL A 167 18.85 13.22 -22.79
N PHE A 168 17.65 13.24 -22.20
CA PHE A 168 16.40 12.99 -22.93
C PHE A 168 16.09 14.09 -23.95
N ALA A 169 16.35 15.35 -23.60
CA ALA A 169 16.26 16.46 -24.55
C ALA A 169 17.23 16.27 -25.73
N GLY A 170 18.45 15.82 -25.47
CA GLY A 170 19.43 15.48 -26.51
C GLY A 170 18.97 14.32 -27.41
N LEU A 171 18.40 13.27 -26.83
CA LEU A 171 17.84 12.13 -27.58
C LEU A 171 16.65 12.55 -28.44
N TYR A 172 15.77 13.40 -27.91
CA TYR A 172 14.66 13.98 -28.68
C TYR A 172 15.18 14.80 -29.87
N MET A 173 16.19 15.65 -29.66
CA MET A 173 16.84 16.40 -30.74
C MET A 173 17.54 15.49 -31.76
N ALA A 174 18.01 14.32 -31.34
CA ALA A 174 18.60 13.31 -32.22
C ALA A 174 17.57 12.47 -33.00
N GLY A 175 16.27 12.74 -32.83
CA GLY A 175 15.20 12.07 -33.58
C GLY A 175 14.78 10.72 -32.99
N VAL A 176 15.07 10.46 -31.72
CA VAL A 176 14.54 9.27 -31.02
C VAL A 176 13.01 9.32 -31.01
N PRO A 177 12.31 8.21 -31.32
CA PRO A 177 10.85 8.16 -31.31
C PRO A 177 10.23 8.63 -29.99
N LEU A 178 9.16 9.43 -30.08
CA LEU A 178 8.46 10.00 -28.92
C LEU A 178 8.06 8.96 -27.88
N PHE A 179 7.56 7.80 -28.30
CA PHE A 179 7.13 6.74 -27.36
C PHE A 179 8.27 6.24 -26.45
N LEU A 180 9.52 6.26 -26.93
CA LEU A 180 10.70 5.92 -26.11
C LEU A 180 11.07 7.05 -25.15
N ILE A 181 10.89 8.30 -25.57
CA ILE A 181 11.07 9.47 -24.71
C ILE A 181 10.00 9.48 -23.59
N ASP A 182 8.77 9.11 -23.91
CA ASP A 182 7.69 8.99 -22.92
C ASP A 182 7.99 7.88 -21.91
N LEU A 183 8.48 6.72 -22.37
CA LEU A 183 8.89 5.63 -21.48
C LEU A 183 10.05 6.05 -20.58
N ALA A 184 11.04 6.74 -21.15
CA ALA A 184 12.17 7.28 -20.40
C ALA A 184 11.72 8.33 -19.36
N THR A 185 10.72 9.14 -19.70
CA THR A 185 10.10 10.11 -18.79
C THR A 185 9.31 9.43 -17.68
N SER A 186 8.56 8.36 -17.98
CA SER A 186 7.89 7.53 -16.96
C SER A 186 8.90 6.95 -15.97
N TYR A 187 10.02 6.43 -16.47
CA TYR A 187 11.12 5.97 -15.63
C TYR A 187 11.72 7.08 -14.76
N GLN A 188 11.93 8.28 -15.32
CA GLN A 188 12.43 9.42 -14.55
C GLN A 188 11.47 9.84 -13.43
N ILE A 189 10.16 9.79 -13.66
CA ILE A 189 9.15 10.05 -12.62
C ILE A 189 9.23 9.00 -11.51
N VAL A 190 9.29 7.71 -11.85
CA VAL A 190 9.46 6.64 -10.84
C VAL A 190 10.77 6.81 -10.07
N LEU A 191 11.85 7.19 -10.77
CA LEU A 191 13.15 7.45 -10.17
C LEU A 191 13.10 8.62 -9.19
N LEU A 192 12.38 9.70 -9.49
CA LEU A 192 12.18 10.82 -8.57
C LEU A 192 11.65 10.32 -7.22
N PHE A 193 10.60 9.50 -7.21
CA PHE A 193 9.99 9.03 -5.96
C PHE A 193 10.85 7.99 -5.24
N THR A 194 11.40 7.02 -5.97
CA THR A 194 12.24 5.96 -5.37
C THR A 194 13.56 6.49 -4.83
N MET A 195 14.23 7.39 -5.56
CA MET A 195 15.50 7.99 -5.14
C MET A 195 15.28 8.99 -3.99
N THR A 196 14.17 9.73 -3.99
CA THR A 196 13.78 10.58 -2.85
C THR A 196 13.59 9.73 -1.60
N GLY A 197 12.81 8.64 -1.68
CA GLY A 197 12.64 7.71 -0.57
C GLY A 197 13.96 7.09 -0.09
N ALA A 198 14.85 6.71 -1.01
CA ALA A 198 16.17 6.17 -0.66
C ALA A 198 17.05 7.20 0.10
N VAL A 199 17.02 8.47 -0.32
CA VAL A 199 17.74 9.55 0.39
C VAL A 199 17.15 9.78 1.78
N LEU A 200 15.82 9.75 1.92
CA LEU A 200 15.15 9.85 3.21
C LEU A 200 15.57 8.72 4.16
N TYR A 201 15.55 7.48 3.67
CA TYR A 201 15.95 6.30 4.43
C TYR A 201 17.42 6.39 4.87
N ALA A 202 18.33 6.71 3.95
CA ALA A 202 19.76 6.79 4.22
C ALA A 202 20.12 7.84 5.28
N ASN A 203 19.34 8.93 5.36
CA ASN A 203 19.54 9.99 6.33
C ASN A 203 18.64 9.84 7.58
N LYS A 204 17.89 8.73 7.74
CA LYS A 204 16.98 8.49 8.88
C LYS A 204 16.05 9.67 9.16
N VAL A 205 15.59 10.33 8.09
CA VAL A 205 14.85 11.58 8.17
C VAL A 205 13.52 11.40 8.92
N ALA A 206 12.87 10.24 8.75
CA ALA A 206 11.67 9.88 9.48
C ALA A 206 11.85 9.86 11.02
N VAL A 207 13.09 9.75 11.51
CA VAL A 207 13.44 9.75 12.94
C VAL A 207 14.00 11.10 13.40
N LEU A 208 14.63 11.87 12.50
CA LEU A 208 15.39 13.08 12.83
C LEU A 208 14.61 14.38 12.71
N VAL A 209 13.50 14.39 11.96
CA VAL A 209 12.71 15.60 11.78
C VAL A 209 11.52 15.53 12.70
N ASP A 210 11.49 16.46 13.65
CA ASP A 210 10.32 16.92 14.41
C ASP A 210 9.32 17.57 13.42
N ILE A 211 8.87 16.77 12.44
CA ILE A 211 7.68 17.01 11.64
C ILE A 211 6.57 16.70 12.64
N PRO A 212 5.60 17.62 12.84
CA PRO A 212 4.49 17.36 13.79
C PRO A 212 4.01 15.94 13.58
N ASP A 213 3.89 15.19 14.70
CA ASP A 213 3.76 13.73 14.73
C ASP A 213 3.05 13.26 13.46
N PRO A 214 3.66 12.35 12.66
CA PRO A 214 2.96 11.77 11.52
C PRO A 214 1.59 11.40 12.04
N VAL A 215 0.53 12.01 11.48
CA VAL A 215 -0.84 11.90 12.02
C VAL A 215 -0.99 10.45 12.39
N GLU A 216 -1.00 10.15 13.70
CA GLU A 216 -0.90 8.76 14.14
C GLU A 216 -1.95 8.03 13.35
N PRO A 217 -1.57 6.99 12.57
CA PRO A 217 -2.52 6.32 11.70
C PRO A 217 -3.72 6.05 12.57
N THR A 218 -4.85 6.59 12.13
CA THR A 218 -6.02 6.63 12.99
C THR A 218 -6.33 5.19 13.39
N THR A 219 -7.04 4.98 14.50
CA THR A 219 -7.50 3.63 14.86
C THR A 219 -8.15 2.93 13.66
N ASP A 220 -8.80 3.70 12.78
CA ASP A 220 -9.43 3.23 11.55
C ASP A 220 -8.41 2.86 10.45
N ASP A 221 -7.28 3.58 10.34
CA ASP A 221 -6.23 3.25 9.37
C ASP A 221 -5.45 2.00 9.82
N LEU A 222 -5.13 1.88 11.11
CA LEU A 222 -4.51 0.69 11.70
C LEU A 222 -5.42 -0.54 11.56
N ALA A 223 -6.73 -0.36 11.79
CA ALA A 223 -7.72 -1.41 11.58
C ALA A 223 -7.80 -1.83 10.09
N ARG A 224 -7.76 -0.86 9.16
CA ARG A 224 -7.77 -1.14 7.72
C ARG A 224 -6.53 -1.90 7.26
N ASP A 225 -5.35 -1.50 7.73
CA ASP A 225 -4.09 -2.20 7.39
C ASP A 225 -4.09 -3.63 7.95
N LEU A 226 -4.61 -3.82 9.16
CA LEU A 226 -4.75 -5.13 9.78
C LEU A 226 -5.73 -6.02 9.01
N ASP A 227 -6.89 -5.49 8.61
CA ASP A 227 -7.87 -6.20 7.79
C ASP A 227 -7.29 -6.57 6.42
N HIS A 228 -6.50 -5.69 5.81
CA HIS A 228 -5.80 -5.98 4.55
C HIS A 228 -4.80 -7.13 4.68
N GLU A 229 -3.98 -7.14 5.74
CA GLU A 229 -3.04 -8.24 6.00
C GLU A 229 -3.79 -9.56 6.24
N ARG A 230 -4.86 -9.55 7.05
CA ARG A 230 -5.73 -10.71 7.29
C ARG A 230 -6.34 -11.23 6.00
N GLN A 231 -6.86 -10.35 5.14
CA GLN A 231 -7.43 -10.73 3.84
C GLN A 231 -6.38 -11.35 2.90
N LYS A 232 -5.16 -10.82 2.88
CA LYS A 232 -4.07 -11.38 2.08
C LYS A 232 -3.72 -12.81 2.50
N VAL A 233 -3.64 -13.06 3.81
CA VAL A 233 -3.40 -14.40 4.38
C VAL A 233 -4.56 -15.34 4.05
N ALA A 234 -5.80 -14.88 4.22
CA ALA A 234 -7.00 -15.67 3.90
C ALA A 234 -7.05 -16.05 2.41
N ASN A 235 -6.79 -15.11 1.51
CA ASN A 235 -6.77 -15.36 0.06
C ASN A 235 -5.69 -16.38 -0.32
N HIS A 236 -4.51 -16.30 0.29
CA HIS A 236 -3.44 -17.26 0.05
C HIS A 236 -3.83 -18.66 0.56
N ALA A 237 -4.37 -18.75 1.77
CA ALA A 237 -4.82 -20.00 2.36
C ALA A 237 -5.97 -20.64 1.54
N TYR A 238 -6.92 -19.83 1.08
CA TYR A 238 -7.98 -20.26 0.17
C TYR A 238 -7.40 -20.86 -1.11
N GLY A 239 -6.37 -20.24 -1.69
CA GLY A 239 -5.66 -20.75 -2.87
C GLY A 239 -5.07 -22.15 -2.66
N PHE A 240 -4.56 -22.47 -1.47
CA PHE A 240 -4.09 -23.82 -1.14
C PHE A 240 -5.25 -24.80 -0.90
N ILE A 241 -6.25 -24.39 -0.11
CA ILE A 241 -7.37 -25.24 0.31
C ILE A 241 -8.25 -25.63 -0.88
N SER A 242 -8.59 -24.68 -1.75
CA SER A 242 -9.38 -24.92 -2.96
C SER A 242 -8.71 -25.89 -3.95
N ARG A 243 -7.37 -25.98 -3.92
CA ARG A 243 -6.58 -26.90 -4.75
C ARG A 243 -6.29 -28.24 -4.05
N GLY A 244 -6.94 -28.51 -2.92
CA GLY A 244 -6.81 -29.76 -2.17
C GLY A 244 -5.65 -29.79 -1.16
N ASN A 245 -4.79 -28.77 -1.11
CA ASN A 245 -3.73 -28.68 -0.11
C ASN A 245 -4.24 -28.03 1.18
N ARG A 246 -5.13 -28.73 1.90
CA ARG A 246 -5.72 -28.22 3.15
C ARG A 246 -4.66 -27.98 4.23
N GLN A 247 -3.72 -28.91 4.38
CA GLN A 247 -2.68 -28.82 5.39
C GLN A 247 -1.81 -27.58 5.21
N GLY A 248 -1.38 -27.29 3.98
CA GLY A 248 -0.60 -26.08 3.67
C GLY A 248 -1.35 -24.78 3.93
N GLY A 249 -2.63 -24.72 3.54
CA GLY A 249 -3.46 -23.54 3.80
C GLY A 249 -3.64 -23.24 5.28
N PHE A 250 -3.97 -24.25 6.10
CA PHE A 250 -4.10 -24.06 7.55
C PHE A 250 -2.76 -23.84 8.26
N ALA A 251 -1.66 -24.44 7.77
CA ALA A 251 -0.33 -24.15 8.30
C ALA A 251 0.05 -22.68 8.07
N HIS A 252 -0.27 -22.11 6.90
CA HIS A 252 -0.01 -20.70 6.60
C HIS A 252 -0.75 -19.76 7.55
N ILE A 253 -2.03 -20.03 7.82
CA ILE A 253 -2.83 -19.22 8.77
C ILE A 253 -2.28 -19.33 10.18
N ARG A 254 -1.96 -20.54 10.67
CA ARG A 254 -1.42 -20.74 12.02
C ARG A 254 -0.07 -20.03 12.21
N GLN A 255 0.82 -20.14 11.22
CA GLN A 255 2.10 -19.43 11.27
C GLN A 255 1.94 -17.90 11.36
N TRP A 256 0.91 -17.36 10.70
CA TRP A 256 0.60 -15.93 10.82
C TRP A 256 0.05 -15.59 12.22
N LEU A 257 -0.89 -16.40 12.72
CA LEU A 257 -1.50 -16.22 14.05
C LEU A 257 -0.49 -16.29 15.20
N GLU A 258 0.60 -17.06 15.08
CA GLU A 258 1.68 -17.13 16.07
C GLU A 258 2.36 -15.77 16.34
N ASN A 259 2.27 -14.83 15.39
CA ASN A 259 2.91 -13.52 15.48
C ASN A 259 1.93 -12.38 15.81
N GLU A 260 0.64 -12.71 16.03
CA GLU A 260 -0.41 -11.72 16.24
C GLU A 260 -0.51 -11.30 17.72
N ALA A 261 -0.62 -10.00 17.99
CA ALA A 261 -0.75 -9.47 19.36
C ALA A 261 -2.12 -9.75 19.99
N VAL A 262 -3.18 -9.76 19.17
CA VAL A 262 -4.57 -10.01 19.60
C VAL A 262 -5.11 -11.23 18.87
N VAL A 263 -4.68 -12.40 19.34
CA VAL A 263 -4.97 -13.70 18.72
C VAL A 263 -6.48 -13.98 18.67
N GLU A 264 -7.24 -13.58 19.69
CA GLU A 264 -8.69 -13.83 19.78
C GLU A 264 -9.47 -13.24 18.59
N GLU A 265 -9.29 -11.93 18.34
CA GLU A 265 -9.98 -11.23 17.24
C GLU A 265 -9.58 -11.80 15.88
N ALA A 266 -8.32 -12.19 15.72
CA ALA A 266 -7.84 -12.77 14.47
C ALA A 266 -8.49 -14.13 14.18
N TYR A 267 -8.61 -15.02 15.18
CA TYR A 267 -9.32 -16.28 15.01
C TYR A 267 -10.80 -16.06 14.65
N GLN A 268 -11.47 -15.13 15.33
CA GLN A 268 -12.85 -14.77 15.00
C GLN A 268 -12.96 -14.29 13.54
N TRP A 269 -12.07 -13.39 13.12
CA TRP A 269 -12.06 -12.82 11.78
C TRP A 269 -11.89 -13.92 10.71
N PHE A 270 -10.88 -14.80 10.87
CA PHE A 270 -10.62 -15.88 9.90
C PHE A 270 -11.79 -16.85 9.80
N PHE A 271 -12.43 -17.21 10.93
CA PHE A 271 -13.61 -18.07 10.91
C PHE A 271 -14.75 -17.44 10.09
N HIS A 272 -15.05 -16.15 10.30
CA HIS A 272 -16.11 -15.46 9.57
C HIS A 272 -15.77 -15.29 8.08
N GLU A 273 -14.50 -15.07 7.75
CA GLU A 273 -14.07 -14.95 6.36
C GLU A 273 -14.16 -16.30 5.63
N MET A 274 -13.75 -17.40 6.27
CA MET A 274 -13.87 -18.73 5.70
C MET A 274 -15.32 -19.17 5.48
N LEU A 275 -16.27 -18.71 6.29
CA LEU A 275 -17.69 -18.98 6.08
C LEU A 275 -18.23 -18.38 4.76
N LYS A 276 -17.54 -17.37 4.19
CA LYS A 276 -17.91 -16.75 2.90
C LYS A 276 -17.31 -17.48 1.70
N TRP A 277 -16.44 -18.46 1.91
CA TRP A 277 -15.81 -19.21 0.83
C TRP A 277 -16.82 -20.13 0.13
N GLU A 278 -16.42 -20.70 -1.02
CA GLU A 278 -17.28 -21.57 -1.84
C GLU A 278 -17.85 -22.78 -1.05
N SER A 279 -17.09 -23.28 -0.06
CA SER A 279 -17.56 -24.26 0.92
C SER A 279 -17.24 -23.77 2.32
N ALA A 280 -18.17 -23.99 3.26
CA ALA A 280 -17.99 -23.74 4.68
C ALA A 280 -17.15 -24.82 5.39
N ASP A 281 -16.82 -25.95 4.74
CA ASP A 281 -16.04 -27.03 5.34
C ASP A 281 -14.71 -26.57 5.96
N PRO A 282 -13.93 -25.67 5.32
CA PRO A 282 -12.70 -25.15 5.92
C PRO A 282 -12.97 -24.35 7.19
N ALA A 283 -14.04 -23.56 7.23
CA ALA A 283 -14.44 -22.80 8.42
C ALA A 283 -14.82 -23.74 9.56
N LEU A 284 -15.56 -24.81 9.26
CA LEU A 284 -15.97 -25.83 10.24
C LEU A 284 -14.80 -26.63 10.80
N PHE A 285 -13.80 -26.91 9.96
CA PHE A 285 -12.54 -27.52 10.39
C PHE A 285 -11.75 -26.54 11.29
N PHE A 286 -11.60 -25.29 10.85
CA PHE A 286 -10.90 -24.25 11.63
C PHE A 286 -11.58 -23.96 12.97
N ALA A 287 -12.92 -24.06 13.03
CA ALA A 287 -13.70 -23.85 14.25
C ALA A 287 -13.39 -24.86 15.36
N GLN A 288 -12.84 -26.04 15.03
CA GLN A 288 -12.44 -27.04 16.02
C GLN A 288 -11.26 -26.53 16.86
N ASP A 289 -10.22 -26.00 16.20
CA ASP A 289 -9.07 -25.39 16.87
C ASP A 289 -9.48 -24.09 17.58
N TYR A 290 -10.33 -23.28 16.95
CA TYR A 290 -10.82 -22.04 17.56
C TYR A 290 -11.62 -22.30 18.84
N LEU A 291 -12.46 -23.34 18.86
CA LEU A 291 -13.22 -23.71 20.05
C LEU A 291 -12.30 -24.11 21.20
N ALA A 292 -11.25 -24.89 20.93
CA ALA A 292 -10.29 -25.29 21.96
C ALA A 292 -9.67 -24.07 22.66
N LEU A 293 -9.34 -23.03 21.90
CA LEU A 293 -8.83 -21.76 22.44
C LEU A 293 -9.87 -20.99 23.25
N LEU A 294 -11.12 -20.90 22.77
CA LEU A 294 -12.19 -20.24 23.52
C LEU A 294 -12.45 -20.92 24.89
N LEU A 295 -12.36 -22.24 24.94
CA LEU A 295 -12.46 -23.00 26.18
C LEU A 295 -11.28 -22.71 27.12
N GLU A 296 -10.05 -22.66 26.59
CA GLU A 296 -8.85 -22.31 27.36
C GLU A 296 -8.93 -20.89 27.92
N TRP A 297 -9.42 -19.94 27.12
CA TRP A 297 -9.63 -18.54 27.52
C TRP A 297 -10.88 -18.34 28.38
N LYS A 298 -11.66 -19.39 28.65
CA LYS A 298 -12.90 -19.37 29.44
C LYS A 298 -13.93 -18.38 28.89
N LYS A 299 -14.02 -18.29 27.56
CA LYS A 299 -14.97 -17.45 26.83
C LYS A 299 -16.26 -18.23 26.53
N ASP A 300 -16.97 -18.58 27.58
CA ASP A 300 -18.15 -19.43 27.56
C ASP A 300 -19.22 -19.00 26.53
N ASP A 301 -19.58 -17.71 26.50
CA ASP A 301 -20.61 -17.18 25.61
C ASP A 301 -20.20 -17.27 24.13
N GLU A 302 -18.93 -16.97 23.84
CA GLU A 302 -18.37 -17.01 22.47
C GLU A 302 -18.24 -18.46 22.00
N ALA A 303 -17.80 -19.37 22.87
CA ALA A 303 -17.75 -20.80 22.60
C ALA A 303 -19.15 -21.36 22.26
N LEU A 304 -20.17 -21.03 23.05
CA LEU A 304 -21.55 -21.45 22.79
C LEU A 304 -22.11 -20.89 21.48
N LYS A 305 -21.80 -19.63 21.15
CA LYS A 305 -22.16 -19.02 19.86
C LYS A 305 -21.47 -19.72 18.69
N LEU A 306 -20.17 -20.02 18.82
CA LEU A 306 -19.41 -20.74 17.80
C LEU A 306 -19.99 -22.14 17.56
N ILE A 307 -20.29 -22.89 18.62
CA ILE A 307 -20.91 -24.21 18.54
C ILE A 307 -22.27 -24.13 17.83
N ALA A 308 -23.13 -23.20 18.25
CA ALA A 308 -24.44 -23.01 17.64
C ALA A 308 -24.32 -22.66 16.15
N ARG A 309 -23.36 -21.80 15.78
CA ARG A 309 -23.10 -21.46 14.38
C ARG A 309 -22.64 -22.67 13.58
N CYS A 310 -21.70 -23.46 14.10
CA CYS A 310 -21.18 -24.64 13.42
C CYS A 310 -22.26 -25.71 13.22
N LEU A 311 -23.11 -25.95 14.22
CA LEU A 311 -24.23 -26.89 14.10
C LEU A 311 -25.32 -26.39 13.14
N HIS A 312 -25.52 -25.08 13.04
CA HIS A 312 -26.43 -24.49 12.07
C HIS A 312 -25.95 -24.72 10.63
N GLU A 313 -24.67 -24.51 10.36
CA GLU A 313 -24.07 -24.77 9.04
C GLU A 313 -24.01 -26.26 8.72
N ASN A 314 -23.71 -27.10 9.72
CA ASN A 314 -23.64 -28.54 9.57
C ASN A 314 -24.05 -29.24 10.86
N ALA A 315 -25.26 -29.83 10.87
CA ALA A 315 -25.80 -30.54 12.04
C ALA A 315 -24.93 -31.73 12.50
N ARG A 316 -24.04 -32.25 11.62
CA ARG A 316 -23.09 -33.32 11.94
C ARG A 316 -21.75 -32.83 12.44
N TRP A 317 -21.54 -31.52 12.51
CA TRP A 317 -20.30 -30.96 13.03
C TRP A 317 -20.10 -31.36 14.49
N ARG A 318 -18.87 -31.74 14.85
CA ARG A 318 -18.52 -32.11 16.22
C ARG A 318 -17.20 -31.45 16.60
N PRO A 319 -17.02 -31.06 17.88
CA PRO A 319 -15.74 -30.59 18.38
C PRO A 319 -14.70 -31.72 18.39
N LEU A 320 -13.42 -31.35 18.59
CA LEU A 320 -12.33 -32.31 18.77
C LEU A 320 -12.66 -33.28 19.91
N PRO A 321 -12.24 -34.56 19.81
CA PRO A 321 -12.53 -35.55 20.84
C PRO A 321 -12.14 -35.11 22.26
N GLU A 322 -11.00 -34.46 22.40
CA GLU A 322 -10.48 -33.93 23.67
C GLU A 322 -11.33 -32.82 24.29
N ASN A 323 -12.05 -32.03 23.50
CA ASN A 323 -12.87 -30.92 24.01
C ASN A 323 -14.34 -31.30 24.22
N ARG A 324 -14.76 -32.53 23.91
CA ARG A 324 -16.18 -32.92 23.96
C ARG A 324 -16.76 -32.85 25.37
N ASP A 325 -16.00 -33.28 26.37
CA ASP A 325 -16.47 -33.30 27.75
C ASP A 325 -16.62 -31.87 28.28
N ASP A 326 -15.64 -31.00 28.01
CA ASP A 326 -15.68 -29.58 28.36
C ASP A 326 -16.86 -28.86 27.71
N VAL A 327 -17.13 -29.13 26.42
CA VAL A 327 -18.28 -28.56 25.71
C VAL A 327 -19.62 -29.04 26.29
N ASN A 328 -19.72 -30.33 26.65
CA ASN A 328 -20.92 -30.87 27.28
C ASN A 328 -21.16 -30.25 28.66
N GLU A 329 -20.11 -30.09 29.46
CA GLU A 329 -20.20 -29.43 30.76
C GLU A 329 -20.59 -27.96 30.59
N LEU A 330 -19.99 -27.25 29.64
CA LEU A 330 -20.30 -25.86 29.33
C LEU A 330 -21.77 -25.69 28.92
N ALA A 331 -22.26 -26.50 27.99
CA ALA A 331 -23.65 -26.43 27.55
C ALA A 331 -24.64 -26.76 28.68
N ALA A 332 -24.32 -27.72 29.56
CA ALA A 332 -25.13 -28.05 30.73
C ALA A 332 -25.16 -26.91 31.75
N ARG A 333 -24.00 -26.32 32.05
CA ARG A 333 -23.85 -25.21 33.01
C ARG A 333 -24.66 -23.99 32.62
N HIS A 334 -24.75 -23.70 31.31
CA HIS A 334 -25.50 -22.58 30.75
C HIS A 334 -26.94 -22.93 30.31
N GLY A 335 -27.42 -24.14 30.62
CA GLY A 335 -28.81 -24.55 30.33
C GLY A 335 -29.15 -24.70 28.85
N ARG A 336 -28.16 -24.95 27.98
CA ARG A 336 -28.32 -25.12 26.52
C ARG A 336 -28.61 -26.57 26.16
N GLU A 337 -29.76 -27.08 26.61
CA GLU A 337 -30.21 -28.46 26.33
C GLU A 337 -30.42 -28.75 24.83
N ASP A 338 -30.71 -27.71 24.05
CA ASP A 338 -30.80 -27.75 22.60
C ASP A 338 -29.48 -28.19 21.95
N LEU A 339 -28.36 -27.61 22.40
CA LEU A 339 -27.02 -27.95 21.91
C LEU A 339 -26.59 -29.34 22.39
N LEU A 340 -26.87 -29.69 23.64
CA LEU A 340 -26.58 -31.03 24.18
C LEU A 340 -27.26 -32.14 23.37
N THR A 341 -28.52 -31.94 23.00
CA THR A 341 -29.27 -32.90 22.20
C THR A 341 -28.65 -33.07 20.81
N GLN A 342 -28.27 -31.97 20.18
CA GLN A 342 -27.66 -32.00 18.84
C GLN A 342 -26.26 -32.59 18.82
N LEU A 343 -25.45 -32.36 19.87
CA LEU A 343 -24.10 -32.88 19.99
C LEU A 343 -24.05 -34.38 20.32
N ARG A 344 -25.09 -34.91 20.96
CA ARG A 344 -25.22 -36.33 21.35
C ARG A 344 -25.80 -37.23 20.26
N ASN A 345 -26.61 -36.67 19.36
CA ASN A 345 -27.18 -37.39 18.20
C ASN A 345 -26.14 -37.59 17.08
#